data_AF-A0A7C5Z1B3-F1
#
_entry.id   AF-A0A7C5Z1B3-F1
#
_cell.length_a   1.000
_cell.length_b   1.000
_cell.length_c   1.000
_cell.angle_alpha   90.00
_cell.angle_beta   90.00
_cell.angle_gamma   90.00
#
_symmetry.space_group_name_H-M   'P 1'
#
loop_
_entity.id
_entity.type
_entity.pdbx_description
1 polymer ?
#
loop_
_entity_poly.entity_id
_entity_poly.type
_entity_poly.pdbx_seq_one_letter_code
_entity_poly.pdbx_strand_id
1 'polypeptide(L)'
;MTGPACGGRWRKPSTAITDRAHRYRAQACIPLGPHRCELCGSTRFLVVDHRDGNEWNDAPENLRWLCKACNTRFGLRMAHAGVGRRTRQFNPGAETLAEYVEAALSHRRGEHDAGGRIIHETPPERRSRFAEEIWRRRRAHGTDRRSS
;
A
#
# COMPACT_ATOMS: atom_id res chain seq x y z
N MET A 1 8.98 3.06 -30.59
CA MET A 1 8.40 4.20 -29.85
C MET A 1 7.09 3.73 -29.25
N THR A 2 6.98 3.60 -27.93
CA THR A 2 5.70 3.34 -27.26
C THR A 2 5.63 4.27 -26.06
N GLY A 3 4.72 5.25 -26.16
CA GLY A 3 4.54 6.29 -25.14
C GLY A 3 4.11 5.73 -23.76
N PRO A 4 4.09 6.58 -22.72
CA PRO A 4 3.99 6.13 -21.34
C PRO A 4 2.62 5.49 -21.03
N ALA A 5 2.61 4.38 -20.29
CA ALA A 5 1.39 3.65 -19.89
C ALA A 5 0.59 4.34 -18.75
N CYS A 6 0.81 5.63 -18.55
CA CYS A 6 0.38 6.40 -17.40
C CYS A 6 -0.35 7.69 -17.81
N GLY A 7 -1.58 7.87 -17.33
CA GLY A 7 -2.38 9.09 -17.55
C GLY A 7 -3.64 8.97 -18.43
N GLY A 8 -4.05 7.77 -18.86
CA GLY A 8 -5.26 7.61 -19.67
C GLY A 8 -6.56 7.96 -18.92
N ARG A 9 -7.49 8.66 -19.58
CA ARG A 9 -8.85 9.04 -19.09
C ARG A 9 -9.69 7.89 -18.50
N TRP A 10 -9.28 6.65 -18.72
CA TRP A 10 -9.96 5.42 -18.28
C TRP A 10 -9.60 4.98 -16.85
N ARG A 11 -8.60 5.57 -16.20
CA ARG A 11 -8.22 5.20 -14.83
C ARG A 11 -8.95 6.06 -13.80
N LYS A 12 -9.42 5.42 -12.71
CA LYS A 12 -9.97 6.11 -11.54
C LYS A 12 -8.96 7.15 -11.01
N PRO A 13 -9.41 8.35 -10.62
CA PRO A 13 -8.54 9.37 -10.04
C PRO A 13 -7.81 8.81 -8.80
N SER A 14 -6.61 9.32 -8.50
CA SER A 14 -5.82 8.87 -7.35
C SER A 14 -6.62 8.97 -6.05
N THR A 15 -7.45 10.00 -5.89
CA THR A 15 -8.38 10.19 -4.76
C THR A 15 -9.44 9.09 -4.58
N ALA A 16 -9.67 8.24 -5.58
CA ALA A 16 -10.69 7.18 -5.55
C ALA A 16 -10.09 5.76 -5.43
N ILE A 17 -8.81 5.64 -5.06
CA ILE A 17 -8.13 4.35 -4.88
C ILE A 17 -7.43 4.30 -3.51
N THR A 18 -7.23 3.07 -3.01
CA THR A 18 -6.52 2.86 -1.73
C THR A 18 -5.03 3.13 -1.88
N ASP A 19 -4.34 3.49 -0.80
CA ASP A 19 -2.89 3.73 -0.78
C ASP A 19 -2.07 2.56 -1.33
N ARG A 20 -2.56 1.34 -1.14
CA ARG A 20 -1.94 0.14 -1.70
C ARG A 20 -2.06 0.12 -3.22
N ALA A 21 -3.25 0.37 -3.77
CA ALA A 21 -3.45 0.51 -5.21
C ALA A 21 -2.64 1.68 -5.78
N HIS A 22 -2.45 2.74 -5.00
CA HIS A 22 -1.67 3.91 -5.36
C HIS A 22 -0.18 3.57 -5.55
N ARG A 23 0.41 2.83 -4.59
CA ARG A 23 1.81 2.38 -4.68
C ARG A 23 2.09 1.51 -5.90
N TYR A 24 1.19 0.59 -6.24
CA TYR A 24 1.34 -0.22 -7.46
C TYR A 24 1.20 0.61 -8.74
N ARG A 25 0.36 1.65 -8.73
CA ARG A 25 0.20 2.55 -9.86
C ARG A 25 1.48 3.33 -10.14
N ALA A 26 2.08 3.96 -9.14
CA ALA A 26 3.33 4.72 -9.30
C ALA A 26 4.44 3.87 -9.95
N GLN A 27 4.57 2.59 -9.56
CA GLN A 27 5.53 1.65 -10.18
C GLN A 27 5.27 1.42 -11.67
N ALA A 28 4.00 1.37 -12.09
CA ALA A 28 3.62 1.20 -13.49
C ALA A 28 3.73 2.49 -14.32
N CYS A 29 3.91 3.65 -13.67
CA CYS A 29 3.81 4.97 -14.31
C CYS A 29 5.15 5.69 -14.50
N ILE A 30 6.26 5.03 -14.18
CA ILE A 30 7.58 5.66 -14.25
C ILE A 30 7.90 6.03 -15.72
N PRO A 31 8.25 7.29 -16.01
CA PRO A 31 8.58 7.71 -17.36
C PRO A 31 9.79 6.93 -17.92
N LEU A 32 9.77 6.72 -19.23
CA LEU A 32 10.87 6.09 -19.96
C LEU A 32 12.15 6.90 -19.75
N GLY A 33 13.17 6.25 -19.21
CA GLY A 33 14.43 6.88 -18.87
C GLY A 33 15.43 5.86 -18.35
N PRO A 34 16.70 6.26 -18.17
CA PRO A 34 17.73 5.36 -17.69
C PRO A 34 17.39 4.89 -16.27
N HIS A 35 17.42 3.59 -16.06
CA HIS A 35 17.18 2.94 -14.76
C HIS A 35 18.37 3.16 -13.81
N ARG A 36 18.52 4.40 -13.33
CA ARG A 36 19.58 4.88 -12.43
C ARG A 36 19.07 5.97 -11.49
N CYS A 37 19.69 6.09 -10.32
CA CYS A 37 19.39 7.13 -9.35
C CYS A 37 19.67 8.51 -9.97
N GLU A 38 18.68 9.39 -9.95
CA GLU A 38 18.84 10.74 -10.50
C GLU A 38 19.77 11.63 -9.67
N LEU A 39 19.91 11.35 -8.36
CA LEU A 39 20.73 12.18 -7.46
C LEU A 39 22.21 11.77 -7.42
N CYS A 40 22.52 10.48 -7.52
CA CYS A 40 23.89 9.99 -7.37
C CYS A 40 24.36 9.05 -8.50
N GLY A 41 23.52 8.76 -9.49
CA GLY A 41 23.84 7.89 -10.61
C GLY A 41 23.89 6.39 -10.30
N SER A 42 23.75 5.97 -9.03
CA SER A 42 23.76 4.55 -8.66
C SER A 42 22.71 3.75 -9.43
N THR A 43 23.06 2.53 -9.85
CA THR A 43 22.14 1.57 -10.49
C THR A 43 21.61 0.52 -9.52
N ARG A 44 21.95 0.62 -8.22
CA ARG A 44 21.63 -0.38 -7.19
C ARG A 44 20.50 0.10 -6.28
N PHE A 45 19.66 -0.84 -5.85
CA PHE A 45 18.56 -0.61 -4.88
C PHE A 45 17.65 0.55 -5.28
N LEU A 46 17.26 0.58 -6.55
CA LEU A 46 16.43 1.63 -7.10
C LEU A 46 14.98 1.47 -6.66
N VAL A 47 14.37 2.60 -6.35
CA VAL A 47 12.97 2.75 -5.95
C VAL A 47 12.38 3.96 -6.66
N VAL A 48 11.06 3.92 -6.85
CA VAL A 48 10.30 5.06 -7.37
C VAL A 48 10.18 6.12 -6.29
N ASP A 49 10.38 7.36 -6.66
CA ASP A 49 10.25 8.52 -5.80
C ASP A 49 9.42 9.62 -6.50
N HIS A 50 8.67 10.38 -5.70
CA HIS A 50 7.89 11.54 -6.12
C HIS A 50 8.71 12.81 -5.86
N ARG A 51 9.03 13.57 -6.90
CA ARG A 51 9.91 14.76 -6.84
C ARG A 51 9.39 15.82 -5.86
N ASP A 52 8.08 15.98 -5.77
CA ASP A 52 7.41 16.93 -4.87
C ASP A 52 7.16 16.38 -3.46
N GLY A 53 7.52 15.12 -3.19
CA GLY A 53 7.23 14.44 -1.92
C GLY A 53 5.74 14.19 -1.66
N ASN A 54 4.87 14.45 -2.64
CA ASN A 54 3.46 14.14 -2.56
C ASN A 54 3.20 12.82 -3.29
N GLU A 55 3.10 11.74 -2.52
CA GLU A 55 2.87 10.40 -3.05
C GLU A 55 1.58 10.28 -3.88
N TRP A 56 0.65 11.24 -3.84
CA TRP A 56 -0.61 11.26 -4.61
C TRP A 56 -0.48 11.91 -6.00
N ASN A 57 0.66 12.53 -6.30
CA ASN A 57 0.93 13.16 -7.59
C ASN A 57 1.65 12.17 -8.52
N ASP A 58 0.88 11.27 -9.14
CA ASP A 58 1.39 10.27 -10.09
C ASP A 58 1.65 10.81 -11.51
N ALA A 59 1.75 12.13 -11.68
CA ALA A 59 2.14 12.71 -12.97
C ALA A 59 3.49 12.11 -13.39
N PRO A 60 3.66 11.59 -14.61
CA PRO A 60 4.91 10.95 -15.04
C PRO A 60 6.13 11.84 -14.80
N GLU A 61 6.01 13.15 -15.04
CA GLU A 61 7.03 14.17 -14.77
C GLU A 61 7.42 14.30 -13.29
N ASN A 62 6.52 13.95 -12.37
CA ASN A 62 6.78 13.95 -10.93
C ASN A 62 7.46 12.67 -10.44
N LEU A 63 7.54 11.61 -11.26
CA LEU A 63 8.16 10.35 -10.89
C LEU A 63 9.63 10.30 -11.31
N ARG A 64 10.48 9.72 -10.46
CA ARG A 64 11.90 9.48 -10.75
C ARG A 64 12.44 8.22 -10.09
N TRP A 65 13.61 7.76 -10.54
CA TRP A 65 14.38 6.71 -9.88
C TRP A 65 15.34 7.31 -8.86
N LEU A 66 15.31 6.81 -7.63
CA LEU A 66 16.35 7.06 -6.63
C LEU A 66 16.87 5.74 -6.07
N CYS A 67 18.14 5.69 -5.68
CA CYS A 67 18.61 4.60 -4.82
C CYS A 67 18.00 4.77 -3.42
N LYS A 68 17.82 3.66 -2.69
CA LYS A 68 17.21 3.65 -1.35
C LYS A 68 17.84 4.68 -0.39
N ALA A 69 19.17 4.83 -0.40
CA ALA A 69 19.86 5.80 0.44
C ALA A 69 19.53 7.27 0.09
N CYS A 70 19.49 7.60 -1.20
CA CYS A 70 19.09 8.92 -1.68
C CYS A 70 17.62 9.20 -1.40
N ASN A 71 16.74 8.22 -1.58
CA ASN A 71 15.32 8.35 -1.26
C ASN A 71 15.12 8.66 0.24
N THR A 72 15.72 7.88 1.14
CA THR A 72 15.64 8.16 2.59
C THR A 72 16.12 9.58 2.95
N ARG A 73 17.27 10.01 2.41
CA ARG A 73 17.80 11.36 2.66
C ARG A 73 16.89 12.46 2.11
N PHE A 74 16.32 12.24 0.92
CA PHE A 74 15.38 13.16 0.31
C PHE A 74 14.11 13.28 1.15
N GLY A 75 13.49 12.15 1.53
CA GLY A 75 12.29 12.13 2.38
C GLY A 75 12.50 12.84 3.72
N LEU A 76 13.65 12.64 4.38
CA LEU A 76 13.99 13.37 5.61
C LEU A 76 14.10 14.88 5.39
N ARG A 77 14.76 15.31 4.30
CA ARG A 77 14.86 16.73 3.95
C ARG A 77 13.49 17.35 3.68
N MET A 78 12.63 16.65 2.95
CA MET A 78 11.26 17.10 2.65
C MET A 78 10.44 17.23 3.93
N ALA A 79 10.50 16.22 4.81
CA ALA A 79 9.82 16.24 6.11
C ALA A 79 10.30 17.41 6.99
N HIS A 80 11.61 17.68 7.04
CA HIS A 80 12.17 18.83 7.76
C HIS A 80 11.72 20.17 7.17
N ALA A 81 11.56 20.24 5.85
CA ALA A 81 11.06 21.42 5.15
C ALA A 81 9.53 21.57 5.22
N GLY A 82 8.81 20.62 5.83
CA GLY A 82 7.34 20.59 5.83
C GLY A 82 6.72 20.36 4.44
N VAL A 83 7.49 19.84 3.48
CA VAL A 83 7.06 19.60 2.11
C VAL A 83 6.62 18.14 1.95
N GLY A 84 5.59 17.93 1.14
CA GLY A 84 4.99 16.62 0.90
C GLY A 84 3.81 16.35 1.83
N ARG A 85 3.12 15.22 1.58
CA ARG A 85 1.98 14.79 2.38
C ARG A 85 2.41 13.59 3.20
N ARG A 86 2.32 13.67 4.54
CA ARG A 86 2.43 12.47 5.37
C ARG A 86 1.38 11.47 4.89
N THR A 87 1.80 10.27 4.55
CA THR A 87 0.90 9.16 4.27
C THR A 87 0.05 8.88 5.50
N ARG A 88 -1.15 9.45 5.54
CA ARG A 88 -2.22 8.93 6.39
C ARG A 88 -2.72 7.71 5.65
N GLN A 89 -2.20 6.54 6.02
CA GLN A 89 -2.58 5.28 5.40
C GLN A 89 -4.07 5.04 5.68
N PHE A 90 -4.95 5.52 4.79
CA PHE A 90 -6.38 5.28 4.91
C PHE A 90 -6.65 3.87 4.39
N ASN A 91 -6.57 2.90 5.28
CA ASN A 91 -7.07 1.56 5.03
C ASN A 91 -8.32 1.39 5.90
N PRO A 92 -9.55 1.49 5.33
CA PRO A 92 -10.77 1.43 6.12
C PRO A 92 -10.89 0.08 6.84
N GLY A 93 -10.47 -1.02 6.21
CA GLY A 93 -10.42 -2.34 6.84
C GLY A 93 -11.75 -2.77 7.47
N ALA A 94 -11.71 -3.73 8.38
CA ALA A 94 -12.85 -4.08 9.20
C ALA A 94 -12.94 -3.18 10.44
N GLU A 95 -14.08 -2.51 10.60
CA GLU A 95 -14.41 -1.68 11.76
C GLU A 95 -14.99 -2.50 12.91
N THR A 96 -15.59 -3.65 12.59
CA THR A 96 -16.20 -4.54 13.57
C THR A 96 -15.63 -5.96 13.48
N LEU A 97 -15.80 -6.72 14.58
CA LEU A 97 -15.43 -8.14 14.58
C LEU A 97 -16.25 -8.94 13.55
N ALA A 98 -17.53 -8.58 13.38
CA ALA A 98 -18.43 -9.26 12.45
C ALA A 98 -17.95 -9.11 11.00
N GLU A 99 -17.62 -7.89 10.57
CA GLU A 99 -17.03 -7.64 9.25
C GLU A 99 -15.73 -8.42 9.04
N TYR A 100 -14.87 -8.49 10.06
CA TYR A 100 -13.61 -9.23 9.96
C TYR A 100 -13.83 -10.73 9.83
N VAL A 101 -14.79 -11.30 10.56
CA VAL A 101 -15.15 -12.72 10.47
C VAL A 101 -15.77 -13.03 9.11
N GLU A 102 -16.69 -12.18 8.63
CA GLU A 102 -17.29 -12.34 7.30
C GLU A 102 -16.22 -12.31 6.20
N ALA A 103 -15.26 -11.38 6.30
CA ALA A 103 -14.12 -11.31 5.41
C ALA A 103 -13.24 -12.58 5.48
N ALA A 104 -13.02 -13.14 6.67
CA ALA A 104 -12.24 -14.37 6.85
C ALA A 104 -12.95 -15.62 6.32
N LEU A 105 -14.29 -15.68 6.41
CA LEU A 105 -15.10 -16.79 5.89
C LEU A 105 -15.24 -16.75 4.37
N SER A 106 -15.31 -15.55 3.80
CA SER A 106 -15.40 -15.35 2.35
C SER A 106 -14.04 -15.38 1.64
N HIS A 107 -12.93 -15.31 2.38
CA HIS A 107 -11.59 -15.34 1.80
C HIS A 107 -11.06 -16.75 1.59
N ARG A 108 -10.57 -17.04 0.38
CA ARG A 108 -9.79 -18.26 0.12
C ARG A 108 -8.29 -17.96 0.13
N ARG A 109 -7.55 -18.73 0.92
CA ARG A 109 -6.09 -18.57 1.04
C ARG A 109 -5.42 -18.61 -0.33
N GLY A 110 -4.71 -17.52 -0.67
CA GLY A 110 -3.99 -17.38 -1.92
C GLY A 110 -4.78 -16.70 -3.05
N GLU A 111 -6.08 -16.47 -2.87
CA GLU A 111 -6.89 -15.72 -3.82
C GLU A 111 -6.89 -14.21 -3.50
N HIS A 112 -7.18 -13.38 -4.52
CA HIS A 112 -7.30 -11.92 -4.39
C HIS A 112 -8.76 -11.49 -4.35
N ASP A 113 -9.54 -12.08 -3.44
CA ASP A 113 -10.98 -11.82 -3.27
C ASP A 113 -11.28 -10.60 -2.38
N ALA A 114 -12.57 -10.29 -2.25
CA ALA A 114 -13.05 -9.16 -1.45
C ALA A 114 -12.73 -9.31 0.05
N GLY A 115 -12.78 -10.53 0.58
CA GLY A 115 -12.44 -10.83 1.97
C GLY A 115 -10.95 -10.62 2.25
N GLY A 116 -10.08 -11.11 1.37
CA GLY A 116 -8.63 -10.91 1.40
C GLY A 116 -8.26 -9.43 1.37
N ARG A 117 -8.98 -8.62 0.57
CA ARG A 117 -8.80 -7.16 0.57
C ARG A 117 -9.10 -6.55 1.95
N ILE A 118 -10.26 -6.86 2.55
CA ILE A 118 -10.66 -6.34 3.87
C ILE A 118 -9.64 -6.74 4.94
N ILE A 119 -9.20 -8.01 4.95
CA ILE A 119 -8.19 -8.51 5.89
C ILE A 119 -6.88 -7.73 5.73
N HIS A 120 -6.39 -7.55 4.50
CA HIS A 120 -5.14 -6.85 4.26
C HIS A 120 -5.21 -5.35 4.56
N GLU A 121 -6.36 -4.73 4.36
CA GLU A 121 -6.60 -3.32 4.70
C GLU A 121 -6.80 -3.10 6.21
N THR A 122 -7.31 -4.09 6.95
CA THR A 122 -7.43 -3.99 8.41
C THR A 122 -6.05 -3.78 9.07
N PRO A 123 -5.84 -2.76 9.92
CA PRO A 123 -4.55 -2.54 10.58
C PRO A 123 -4.05 -3.76 11.36
N PRO A 124 -2.73 -4.04 11.40
CA PRO A 124 -2.16 -5.19 12.11
C PRO A 124 -2.63 -5.31 13.56
N GLU A 125 -2.68 -4.20 14.29
CA GLU A 125 -3.10 -4.15 15.69
C GLU A 125 -4.57 -4.56 15.86
N ARG A 126 -5.42 -4.13 14.93
CA ARG A 126 -6.85 -4.49 14.92
C ARG A 126 -7.05 -5.96 14.53
N ARG A 127 -6.31 -6.48 13.56
CA ARG A 127 -6.34 -7.91 13.22
C ARG A 127 -5.97 -8.79 14.40
N SER A 128 -4.91 -8.43 15.13
CA SER A 128 -4.49 -9.16 16.33
C SER A 128 -5.60 -9.16 17.38
N ARG A 129 -6.19 -7.99 17.66
CA ARG A 129 -7.34 -7.88 18.59
C ARG A 129 -8.52 -8.75 18.18
N PHE A 130 -8.88 -8.77 16.90
CA PHE A 130 -9.96 -9.63 16.41
C PHE A 130 -9.62 -11.12 16.52
N ALA A 131 -8.39 -11.51 16.19
CA ALA A 131 -7.93 -12.89 16.34
C ALA A 131 -7.99 -13.36 17.80
N GLU A 132 -7.51 -12.53 18.73
CA GLU A 132 -7.60 -12.79 20.18
C GLU A 132 -9.05 -12.97 20.63
N GLU A 133 -9.95 -12.10 20.17
CA GLU A 133 -11.37 -12.17 20.49
C GLU A 133 -12.04 -13.44 19.94
N ILE A 134 -11.73 -13.82 18.70
CA ILE A 134 -12.20 -15.07 18.09
C ILE A 134 -11.72 -16.26 18.93
N TRP A 135 -10.44 -16.31 19.29
CA TRP A 135 -9.88 -17.39 20.11
C TRP A 135 -10.45 -17.42 21.52
N ARG A 136 -10.73 -16.26 22.12
CA ARG A 136 -11.42 -16.16 23.41
C ARG A 136 -12.81 -16.78 23.34
N ARG A 137 -13.61 -16.42 22.32
CA ARG A 137 -14.95 -16.99 22.11
C ARG A 137 -14.91 -18.48 21.82
N ARG A 138 -13.99 -18.94 20.96
CA ARG A 138 -13.84 -20.37 20.66
C ARG A 138 -13.56 -21.20 21.90
N ARG A 139 -12.66 -20.72 22.78
CA ARG A 139 -12.37 -21.36 24.07
C ARG A 139 -13.58 -21.37 24.99
N ALA A 140 -14.32 -20.26 25.08
CA ALA A 140 -15.53 -20.19 25.90
C ALA A 140 -16.62 -21.17 25.43
N HIS A 141 -16.74 -21.39 24.11
CA HIS A 141 -17.67 -22.35 23.53
C HIS A 141 -17.13 -23.79 23.43
N GLY A 142 -15.87 -24.05 23.82
CA GLY A 142 -15.23 -25.37 23.69
C GLY A 142 -14.99 -25.83 22.25
N THR A 143 -15.01 -24.92 21.27
CA THR A 143 -14.80 -25.19 19.83
C THR A 143 -13.34 -24.97 19.39
N ASP A 144 -12.46 -24.71 20.34
CA ASP A 144 -11.02 -24.60 20.14
C ASP A 144 -10.36 -25.98 20.02
N ARG A 145 -10.99 -27.03 20.55
CA ARG A 145 -10.50 -28.42 20.48
C ARG A 145 -11.17 -29.15 19.32
N ARG A 146 -10.39 -29.92 18.55
CA ARG A 146 -10.97 -30.91 17.64
C ARG A 146 -11.62 -32.00 18.49
N SER A 147 -12.90 -32.27 18.27
CA SER A 147 -13.52 -33.51 18.70
C SER A 147 -12.71 -34.65 18.08
N SER A 148 -12.05 -35.44 18.93
CA SER A 148 -11.38 -36.69 18.58
C SER A 148 -12.37 -37.72 18.06
#